data_AF-A0A2V9PGL6-F1
#
_entry.id   AF-A0A2V9PGL6-F1
#
_cell.length_a   1.000
_cell.length_b   1.000
_cell.length_c   1.000
_cell.angle_alpha   90.00
_cell.angle_beta   90.00
_cell.angle_gamma   90.00
#
_symmetry.space_group_name_H-M   'P 1'
#
loop_
_entity.id
_entity.type
_entity.pdbx_description
1 polymer ?
#
loop_
_entity_poly.entity_id
_entity_poly.type
_entity_poly.pdbx_seq_one_letter_code
_entity_poly.pdbx_strand_id
1 'polypeptide(L)'
;MSKKLFTYVMLPLLLLFCNSSQNSVAGSKQKSPDAQSGTLERMIVASGSVAMDVDLNRLNGVNSATAKPETLRFTVAANSFFPVVVFNDVLRGAEPGSIALIPQNSTTLPAALSASLNQLVVEKLPSGEAFDLTVRDGKTGFAFFNIEGHQYDYDAKAQLLSIKDGSLLISTKFAEALGRTSEAGSVVGKISIGTSMQPVEIATVVNGTLQSVTMPPLQGAASAGEQAAQPSVGTVPGPDVIVGDLPSVEQGGSSGSFVGLGVGTTSCNNGQAPLHWFSLPNNDHPVIPQNLYRMSGGTDNLERFEQIGQSWLKHAFFALEGNDCGFGCSTSGCTTGSNLCSGCSDPYSAS
;
A
#
# COMPACT_ATOMS: atom_id res chain seq x y z
N MET A 1 -54.46 -25.30 24.40
CA MET A 1 -54.72 -26.01 23.13
C MET A 1 -54.97 -24.92 22.08
N SER A 2 -54.26 -24.73 20.98
CA SER A 2 -53.32 -25.54 20.20
C SER A 2 -52.25 -24.60 19.60
N LYS A 3 -51.01 -25.07 19.49
CA LYS A 3 -49.84 -24.39 18.93
C LYS A 3 -49.92 -24.37 17.40
N LYS A 4 -49.61 -23.24 16.75
CA LYS A 4 -49.30 -23.19 15.31
C LYS A 4 -47.79 -23.08 15.11
N LEU A 5 -47.24 -24.11 14.49
CA LEU A 5 -45.83 -24.25 14.11
C LEU A 5 -45.66 -23.64 12.71
N PHE A 6 -44.75 -22.69 12.53
CA PHE A 6 -44.25 -22.30 11.21
C PHE A 6 -42.76 -22.63 11.14
N THR A 7 -42.46 -23.68 10.39
CA THR A 7 -41.13 -24.20 10.11
C THR A 7 -40.64 -23.52 8.83
N TYR A 8 -39.58 -22.71 8.91
CA TYR A 8 -38.87 -22.22 7.73
C TYR A 8 -37.81 -23.26 7.34
N VAL A 9 -37.98 -23.82 6.14
CA VAL A 9 -37.09 -24.81 5.52
C VAL A 9 -35.95 -24.07 4.82
N MET A 10 -34.72 -24.30 5.27
CA MET A 10 -33.48 -23.97 4.55
C MET A 10 -33.30 -24.94 3.39
N LEU A 11 -33.19 -24.42 2.17
CA LEU A 11 -33.00 -25.18 0.94
C LEU A 11 -31.49 -25.46 0.73
N PRO A 12 -31.04 -26.72 0.62
CA PRO A 12 -29.65 -27.03 0.32
C PRO A 12 -29.44 -27.03 -1.20
N LEU A 13 -28.52 -26.21 -1.69
CA LEU A 13 -28.11 -26.22 -3.09
C LEU A 13 -26.83 -27.07 -3.24
N LEU A 14 -27.01 -28.35 -3.57
CA LEU A 14 -25.93 -29.24 -3.98
C LEU A 14 -26.46 -30.19 -5.07
N LEU A 15 -25.62 -30.37 -6.10
CA LEU A 15 -25.64 -31.41 -7.15
C LEU A 15 -26.36 -31.07 -8.47
N LEU A 16 -25.57 -30.65 -9.45
CA LEU A 16 -25.71 -31.08 -10.85
C LEU A 16 -24.37 -31.64 -11.33
N PHE A 17 -24.17 -32.94 -11.09
CA PHE A 17 -23.23 -33.76 -11.85
C PHE A 17 -23.95 -34.23 -13.13
N CYS A 18 -23.47 -33.85 -14.30
CA CYS A 18 -23.82 -34.53 -15.54
C CYS A 18 -22.87 -35.72 -15.75
N ASN A 19 -23.41 -36.93 -15.59
CA ASN A 19 -22.83 -38.15 -16.12
C ASN A 19 -23.01 -38.18 -17.64
N SER A 20 -21.93 -38.38 -18.39
CA SER A 20 -22.01 -38.94 -19.74
C SER A 20 -21.15 -40.21 -19.83
N SER A 21 -21.73 -41.18 -20.53
CA SER A 21 -21.40 -42.58 -20.76
C SER A 21 -19.94 -43.04 -20.71
N GLN A 22 -19.78 -44.22 -20.09
CA GLN A 22 -18.61 -45.09 -20.15
C GLN A 22 -18.19 -45.44 -21.59
N ASN A 23 -16.88 -45.34 -21.85
CA ASN A 23 -16.15 -46.29 -22.69
C ASN A 23 -14.73 -46.41 -22.14
N SER A 24 -14.39 -47.61 -21.69
CA SER A 24 -13.11 -47.97 -21.08
C SER A 24 -12.00 -48.05 -22.13
N VAL A 25 -10.91 -47.30 -21.92
CA VAL A 25 -9.56 -47.62 -22.46
C VAL A 25 -8.53 -47.36 -21.36
N ALA A 26 -7.57 -48.28 -21.27
CA ALA A 26 -6.69 -48.53 -20.14
C ALA A 26 -5.73 -47.41 -19.74
N GLY A 27 -5.65 -47.18 -18.42
CA GLY A 27 -4.43 -46.92 -17.64
C GLY A 27 -3.43 -45.86 -18.13
N SER A 28 -3.65 -44.60 -17.76
CA SER A 28 -2.53 -43.69 -17.45
C SER A 28 -2.47 -43.48 -15.94
N LYS A 29 -1.28 -43.66 -15.35
CA LYS A 29 -1.00 -43.41 -13.93
C LYS A 29 -1.61 -42.06 -13.51
N GLN A 30 -2.55 -42.09 -12.56
CA GLN A 30 -3.04 -40.91 -11.87
C GLN A 30 -1.83 -40.24 -11.18
N LYS A 31 -1.36 -39.15 -11.77
CA LYS A 31 -0.54 -38.17 -11.07
C LYS A 31 -1.43 -37.62 -9.95
N SER A 32 -0.92 -37.56 -8.72
CA SER A 32 -1.58 -36.86 -7.61
C SER A 32 -2.07 -35.48 -8.10
N PRO A 33 -3.20 -34.93 -7.59
CA PRO A 33 -3.58 -33.58 -7.93
C PRO A 33 -2.41 -32.67 -7.55
N ASP A 34 -1.69 -32.14 -8.55
CA ASP A 34 -0.61 -31.18 -8.34
C ASP A 34 -1.21 -30.04 -7.49
N ALA A 35 -0.63 -29.78 -6.32
CA ALA A 35 -1.14 -28.76 -5.40
C ALA A 35 -1.23 -27.43 -6.16
N GLN A 36 -2.39 -26.78 -6.13
CA GLN A 36 -2.58 -25.50 -6.83
C GLN A 36 -1.82 -24.41 -6.07
N SER A 37 -0.59 -24.13 -6.50
CA SER A 37 0.22 -23.04 -5.98
C SER A 37 0.05 -21.77 -6.83
N GLY A 38 0.13 -20.62 -6.19
CA GLY A 38 0.19 -19.33 -6.87
C GLY A 38 0.86 -18.26 -6.02
N THR A 39 1.22 -17.17 -6.68
CA THR A 39 1.83 -16.00 -6.05
C THR A 39 0.81 -14.88 -6.00
N LEU A 40 0.57 -14.37 -4.80
CA LEU A 40 -0.24 -13.19 -4.52
C LEU A 40 0.69 -12.03 -4.18
N GLU A 41 0.58 -10.93 -4.92
CA GLU A 41 1.40 -9.75 -4.71
C GLU A 41 0.50 -8.56 -4.37
N ARG A 42 0.84 -7.86 -3.28
CA ARG A 42 0.33 -6.51 -3.04
C ARG A 42 1.39 -5.54 -3.55
N MET A 43 1.00 -4.69 -4.48
CA MET A 43 1.88 -3.75 -5.15
C MET A 43 1.46 -2.32 -4.81
N ILE A 44 2.41 -1.40 -4.71
CA ILE A 44 2.14 0.05 -4.64
C ILE A 44 2.75 0.78 -5.84
N VAL A 45 2.41 2.05 -6.00
CA VAL A 45 2.97 2.87 -7.06
C VAL A 45 4.41 3.25 -6.71
N ALA A 46 5.35 2.89 -7.57
CA ALA A 46 6.75 3.30 -7.47
C ALA A 46 6.99 4.68 -8.08
N SER A 47 6.48 4.90 -9.29
CA SER A 47 6.60 6.17 -10.03
C SER A 47 5.56 6.23 -11.14
N GLY A 48 5.46 7.36 -11.84
CA GLY A 48 4.58 7.47 -12.99
C GLY A 48 4.19 8.89 -13.33
N SER A 49 3.18 9.00 -14.17
CA SER A 49 2.61 10.28 -14.59
C SER A 49 1.10 10.22 -14.70
N VAL A 50 0.46 11.36 -14.46
CA VAL A 50 -0.97 11.58 -14.66
C VAL A 50 -1.15 12.76 -15.60
N ALA A 51 -2.06 12.62 -16.56
CA ALA A 51 -2.51 13.72 -17.39
C ALA A 51 -4.02 13.91 -17.22
N MET A 52 -4.43 15.15 -16.96
CA MET A 52 -5.82 15.57 -16.93
C MET A 52 -6.06 16.57 -18.06
N ASP A 53 -6.84 16.19 -19.06
CA ASP A 53 -7.28 17.06 -20.14
C ASP A 53 -8.60 17.71 -19.75
N VAL A 54 -8.60 19.00 -19.47
CA VAL A 54 -9.76 19.73 -18.92
C VAL A 54 -10.20 20.82 -19.88
N ASP A 55 -11.50 20.95 -20.13
CA ASP A 55 -12.07 22.06 -20.89
C ASP A 55 -12.20 23.30 -19.99
N LEU A 56 -11.27 24.25 -20.17
CA LEU A 56 -11.24 25.48 -19.38
C LEU A 56 -12.47 26.37 -19.60
N ASN A 57 -13.14 26.29 -20.75
CA ASN A 57 -14.36 27.08 -20.95
C ASN A 57 -15.47 26.54 -20.05
N ARG A 58 -15.67 25.22 -20.04
CA ARG A 58 -16.64 24.56 -19.13
C ARG A 58 -16.28 24.79 -17.67
N LEU A 59 -15.00 24.61 -17.33
CA LEU A 59 -14.52 24.79 -15.96
C LEU A 59 -14.69 26.22 -15.45
N ASN A 60 -14.64 27.23 -16.31
CA ASN A 60 -14.82 28.65 -15.97
C ASN A 60 -16.24 29.18 -16.23
N GLY A 61 -17.20 28.33 -16.63
CA GLY A 61 -18.59 28.74 -16.88
C GLY A 61 -18.77 29.62 -18.12
N VAL A 62 -17.84 29.52 -19.07
CA VAL A 62 -17.91 30.24 -20.34
C VAL A 62 -18.83 29.46 -21.27
N ASN A 63 -19.99 30.04 -21.58
CA ASN A 63 -20.92 29.51 -22.58
C ASN A 63 -20.32 29.66 -24.00
N SER A 64 -19.41 28.76 -24.34
CA SER A 64 -18.78 28.66 -25.67
C SER A 64 -19.08 27.29 -26.28
N ALA A 65 -19.48 27.28 -27.54
CA ALA A 65 -19.61 26.04 -28.32
C ALA A 65 -18.25 25.39 -28.62
N THR A 66 -17.16 26.16 -28.53
CA THR A 66 -15.80 25.69 -28.76
C THR A 66 -15.15 25.32 -27.44
N ALA A 67 -14.75 24.05 -27.29
CA ALA A 67 -13.97 23.59 -26.15
C ALA A 67 -12.60 24.28 -26.11
N LYS A 68 -12.11 24.59 -24.91
CA LYS A 68 -10.73 25.06 -24.70
C LYS A 68 -9.98 24.02 -23.87
N PRO A 69 -9.54 22.91 -24.49
CA PRO A 69 -8.84 21.84 -23.78
C PRO A 69 -7.48 22.35 -23.31
N GLU A 70 -7.14 22.03 -22.07
CA GLU A 70 -5.85 22.28 -21.46
C GLU A 70 -5.40 21.01 -20.71
N THR A 71 -4.16 20.58 -20.93
CA THR A 71 -3.60 19.40 -20.27
C THR A 71 -2.85 19.82 -19.02
N LEU A 72 -3.35 19.42 -17.85
CA LEU A 72 -2.60 19.44 -16.59
C LEU A 72 -1.77 18.16 -16.49
N ARG A 73 -0.46 18.29 -16.32
CA ARG A 73 0.49 17.17 -16.21
C ARG A 73 1.02 17.08 -14.80
N PHE A 74 1.09 15.86 -14.29
CA PHE A 74 1.62 15.55 -12.98
C PHE A 74 2.59 14.40 -13.07
N THR A 75 3.69 14.52 -12.32
CA THR A 75 4.49 13.35 -11.93
C THR A 75 3.84 12.77 -10.68
N VAL A 76 3.84 11.45 -10.56
CA VAL A 76 3.37 10.78 -9.35
C VAL A 76 4.46 10.81 -8.28
N ALA A 77 4.11 11.15 -7.05
CA ALA A 77 5.04 11.06 -5.93
C ALA A 77 5.47 9.61 -5.70
N ALA A 78 6.77 9.40 -5.51
CA ALA A 78 7.33 8.08 -5.30
C ALA A 78 6.68 7.38 -4.09
N ASN A 79 6.51 6.06 -4.18
CA ASN A 79 5.92 5.23 -3.13
C ASN A 79 4.51 5.66 -2.72
N SER A 80 3.73 6.22 -3.65
CA SER A 80 2.33 6.56 -3.40
C SER A 80 1.56 5.29 -3.01
N PHE A 81 0.88 5.34 -1.87
CA PHE A 81 0.15 4.20 -1.31
C PHE A 81 -1.21 4.03 -2.00
N PHE A 82 -1.16 3.58 -3.25
CA PHE A 82 -2.29 3.13 -4.04
C PHE A 82 -2.12 1.63 -4.29
N PRO A 83 -2.61 0.78 -3.38
CA PRO A 83 -2.38 -0.66 -3.45
C PRO A 83 -3.20 -1.32 -4.56
N VAL A 84 -2.57 -2.23 -5.29
CA VAL A 84 -3.25 -3.18 -6.17
C VAL A 84 -2.86 -4.61 -5.81
N VAL A 85 -3.79 -5.53 -6.01
CA VAL A 85 -3.58 -6.96 -5.77
C VAL A 85 -3.43 -7.67 -7.10
N VAL A 86 -2.35 -8.43 -7.25
CA VAL A 86 -2.04 -9.25 -8.43
C VAL A 86 -1.95 -10.71 -7.99
N PHE A 87 -2.56 -11.63 -8.74
CA PHE A 87 -2.42 -13.06 -8.48
C PHE A 87 -2.07 -13.79 -9.77
N ASN A 88 -0.91 -14.48 -9.76
CA ASN A 88 -0.33 -15.13 -10.93
C ASN A 88 -0.35 -14.20 -12.16
N ASP A 89 0.30 -13.04 -12.03
CA ASP A 89 0.43 -12.02 -13.09
C ASP A 89 -0.88 -11.36 -13.55
N VAL A 90 -2.01 -11.65 -12.91
CA VAL A 90 -3.31 -11.06 -13.26
C VAL A 90 -3.79 -10.12 -12.17
N LEU A 91 -4.07 -8.86 -12.55
CA LEU A 91 -4.69 -7.87 -11.68
C LEU A 91 -6.04 -8.39 -11.14
N ARG A 92 -6.22 -8.30 -9.82
CA ARG A 92 -7.45 -8.65 -9.11
C ARG A 92 -8.26 -7.42 -8.72
N GLY A 93 -7.59 -6.29 -8.50
CA GLY A 93 -8.24 -5.01 -8.25
C GLY A 93 -7.33 -4.04 -7.51
N ALA A 94 -7.82 -2.80 -7.38
CA ALA A 94 -7.24 -1.79 -6.52
C ALA A 94 -7.94 -1.77 -5.15
N GLU A 95 -7.16 -1.61 -4.10
CA GLU A 95 -7.62 -1.42 -2.72
C GLU A 95 -7.65 0.10 -2.39
N PRO A 96 -8.42 0.56 -1.39
CA PRO A 96 -8.45 1.97 -0.99
C PRO A 96 -7.05 2.52 -0.70
N GLY A 97 -6.78 3.70 -1.24
CA GLY A 97 -5.47 4.33 -1.21
C GLY A 97 -5.40 5.52 -2.15
N SER A 98 -4.23 6.14 -2.30
CA SER A 98 -4.10 7.35 -3.10
C SER A 98 -2.77 7.49 -3.83
N ILE A 99 -2.84 8.18 -4.97
CA ILE A 99 -1.72 8.59 -5.80
C ILE A 99 -1.50 10.09 -5.57
N ALA A 100 -0.40 10.47 -4.95
CA ALA A 100 -0.07 11.88 -4.75
C ALA A 100 0.49 12.49 -6.04
N LEU A 101 -0.01 13.67 -6.40
CA LEU A 101 0.28 14.33 -7.67
C LEU A 101 1.20 15.53 -7.48
N ILE A 102 2.28 15.60 -8.26
CA ILE A 102 3.25 16.70 -8.30
C ILE A 102 3.10 17.44 -9.63
N PRO A 103 2.56 18.67 -9.65
CA PRO A 103 2.28 19.39 -10.89
C PRO A 103 3.56 19.69 -11.68
N GLN A 104 3.51 19.49 -12.99
CA GLN A 104 4.62 19.73 -13.94
C GLN A 104 4.42 20.98 -14.80
N ASN A 105 3.20 21.49 -14.84
CA ASN A 105 2.85 22.73 -15.49
C ASN A 105 1.80 23.48 -14.67
N SER A 106 1.61 24.75 -15.00
CA SER A 106 0.57 25.59 -14.44
C SER A 106 -0.24 26.21 -15.57
N THR A 107 -1.51 26.45 -15.27
CA THR A 107 -2.46 27.14 -16.15
C THR A 107 -3.43 27.92 -15.28
N THR A 108 -4.23 28.82 -15.87
CA THR A 108 -5.22 29.58 -15.11
C THR A 108 -6.42 28.70 -14.78
N LEU A 109 -6.53 28.31 -13.51
CA LEU A 109 -7.60 27.46 -12.98
C LEU A 109 -8.51 28.26 -12.01
N PRO A 110 -9.74 27.79 -11.75
CA PRO A 110 -10.57 28.35 -10.68
C PRO A 110 -9.82 28.37 -9.35
N ALA A 111 -10.04 29.42 -8.55
CA ALA A 111 -9.26 29.70 -7.34
C ALA A 111 -9.18 28.51 -6.37
N ALA A 112 -10.29 27.80 -6.15
CA ALA A 112 -10.33 26.63 -5.26
C ALA A 112 -9.40 25.50 -5.75
N LEU A 113 -9.42 25.19 -7.05
CA LEU A 113 -8.55 24.15 -7.63
C LEU A 113 -7.09 24.60 -7.68
N SER A 114 -6.85 25.87 -8.02
CA SER A 114 -5.50 26.44 -8.03
C SER A 114 -4.84 26.40 -6.65
N ALA A 115 -5.60 26.58 -5.57
CA ALA A 115 -5.08 26.53 -4.21
C ALA A 115 -4.62 25.12 -3.79
N SER A 116 -5.24 24.08 -4.34
CA SER A 116 -4.95 22.68 -4.03
C SER A 116 -3.96 22.01 -4.98
N LEU A 117 -3.51 22.69 -6.05
CA LEU A 117 -2.76 22.08 -7.16
C LEU A 117 -1.50 21.32 -6.70
N ASN A 118 -0.80 21.80 -5.66
CA ASN A 118 0.42 21.19 -5.11
C ASN A 118 0.15 20.07 -4.08
N GLN A 119 -1.11 19.70 -3.86
CA GLN A 119 -1.51 18.69 -2.88
C GLN A 119 -2.72 17.88 -3.37
N LEU A 120 -2.89 17.78 -4.69
CA LEU A 120 -3.90 16.91 -5.26
C LEU A 120 -3.50 15.44 -5.14
N VAL A 121 -4.50 14.60 -4.94
CA VAL A 121 -4.36 13.15 -5.00
C VAL A 121 -5.44 12.56 -5.90
N VAL A 122 -5.14 11.44 -6.57
CA VAL A 122 -6.17 10.53 -7.08
C VAL A 122 -6.40 9.46 -6.01
N GLU A 123 -7.59 9.41 -5.45
CA GLU A 123 -7.95 8.46 -4.38
C GLU A 123 -8.86 7.36 -4.92
N LYS A 124 -8.58 6.11 -4.53
CA LYS A 124 -9.47 4.96 -4.65
C LYS A 124 -10.45 4.96 -3.49
N LEU A 125 -11.73 5.12 -3.81
CA LEU A 125 -12.79 5.12 -2.82
C LEU A 125 -13.14 3.69 -2.37
N PRO A 126 -13.67 3.53 -1.14
CA PRO A 126 -14.16 2.24 -0.65
C PRO A 126 -15.20 1.61 -1.57
N SER A 127 -15.25 0.27 -1.58
CA SER A 127 -16.27 -0.47 -2.32
C SER A 127 -17.67 -0.11 -1.82
N GLY A 128 -18.59 0.21 -2.75
CA GLY A 128 -19.96 0.62 -2.45
C GLY A 128 -20.22 2.12 -2.57
N GLU A 129 -19.16 2.93 -2.69
CA GLU A 129 -19.29 4.33 -3.08
C GLU A 129 -19.80 4.47 -4.53
N ALA A 130 -20.44 5.60 -4.82
CA ALA A 130 -21.01 5.87 -6.15
C ALA A 130 -19.96 5.97 -7.25
N PHE A 131 -18.72 6.31 -6.89
CA PHE A 131 -17.59 6.44 -7.80
C PHE A 131 -16.42 5.61 -7.29
N ASP A 132 -15.62 5.07 -8.20
CA ASP A 132 -14.46 4.26 -7.87
C ASP A 132 -13.23 5.11 -7.53
N LEU A 133 -13.03 6.21 -8.28
CA LEU A 133 -11.90 7.11 -8.13
C LEU A 133 -12.36 8.58 -8.03
N THR A 134 -11.55 9.40 -7.36
CA THR A 134 -11.79 10.84 -7.20
C THR A 134 -10.48 11.62 -7.22
N VAL A 135 -10.51 12.83 -7.76
CA VAL A 135 -9.42 13.81 -7.62
C VAL A 135 -9.79 14.79 -6.52
N ARG A 136 -8.95 14.88 -5.49
CA ARG A 136 -9.22 15.72 -4.33
C ARG A 136 -7.97 16.32 -3.72
N ASP A 137 -8.20 17.27 -2.84
CA ASP A 137 -7.17 17.79 -1.95
C ASP A 137 -6.79 16.74 -0.89
N GLY A 138 -5.53 16.30 -0.89
CA GLY A 138 -5.04 15.24 -0.01
C GLY A 138 -4.95 15.62 1.48
N LYS A 139 -5.09 16.92 1.83
CA LYS A 139 -5.06 17.37 3.23
C LYS A 139 -6.45 17.63 3.79
N THR A 140 -7.31 18.24 2.98
CA THR A 140 -8.65 18.69 3.42
C THR A 140 -9.75 17.70 3.03
N GLY A 141 -9.48 16.78 2.11
CA GLY A 141 -10.49 15.88 1.55
C GLY A 141 -11.49 16.57 0.62
N PHE A 142 -11.23 17.83 0.22
CA PHE A 142 -12.10 18.54 -0.71
C PHE A 142 -12.04 17.89 -2.10
N ALA A 143 -13.14 17.24 -2.51
CA ALA A 143 -13.24 16.58 -3.81
C ALA A 143 -13.50 17.60 -4.93
N PHE A 144 -12.66 17.60 -5.96
CA PHE A 144 -12.84 18.43 -7.15
C PHE A 144 -13.56 17.65 -8.24
N PHE A 145 -13.09 16.45 -8.52
CA PHE A 145 -13.62 15.62 -9.58
C PHE A 145 -13.93 14.20 -9.09
N ASN A 146 -15.04 13.66 -9.58
CA ASN A 146 -15.26 12.22 -9.59
C ASN A 146 -14.80 11.65 -10.93
N ILE A 147 -14.37 10.40 -10.94
CA ILE A 147 -13.91 9.72 -12.14
C ILE A 147 -14.83 8.55 -12.43
N GLU A 148 -15.28 8.45 -13.68
CA GLU A 148 -16.10 7.34 -14.15
C GLU A 148 -15.63 6.83 -15.52
N GLY A 149 -16.03 5.60 -15.86
CA GLY A 149 -15.76 5.01 -17.17
C GLY A 149 -14.29 4.58 -17.39
N HIS A 150 -13.43 4.71 -16.38
CA HIS A 150 -12.04 4.29 -16.48
C HIS A 150 -11.90 2.77 -16.51
N GLN A 151 -10.81 2.31 -17.10
CA GLN A 151 -10.42 0.91 -17.15
C GLN A 151 -9.03 0.73 -16.59
N TYR A 152 -8.88 -0.26 -15.69
CA TYR A 152 -7.59 -0.71 -15.20
C TYR A 152 -6.99 -1.73 -16.18
N ASP A 153 -5.73 -1.50 -16.54
CA ASP A 153 -4.94 -2.34 -17.43
C ASP A 153 -3.57 -2.58 -16.76
N TYR A 154 -3.15 -3.84 -16.67
CA TYR A 154 -1.91 -4.21 -15.98
C TYR A 154 -1.03 -5.09 -16.86
N ASP A 155 0.19 -4.64 -17.11
CA ASP A 155 1.24 -5.43 -17.74
C ASP A 155 2.16 -5.98 -16.65
N ALA A 156 2.03 -7.28 -16.36
CA ALA A 156 2.83 -7.95 -15.35
C ALA A 156 4.33 -8.00 -15.67
N LYS A 157 4.70 -8.08 -16.96
CA LYS A 157 6.12 -8.13 -17.35
C LYS A 157 6.81 -6.80 -17.14
N ALA A 158 6.09 -5.71 -17.41
CA ALA A 158 6.58 -4.35 -17.20
C ALA A 158 6.28 -3.82 -15.79
N GLN A 159 5.51 -4.56 -14.98
CA GLN A 159 4.93 -4.09 -13.72
C GLN A 159 4.26 -2.72 -13.89
N LEU A 160 3.52 -2.54 -14.98
CA LEU A 160 2.92 -1.26 -15.33
C LEU A 160 1.41 -1.31 -15.11
N LEU A 161 0.89 -0.41 -14.27
CA LEU A 161 -0.54 -0.15 -14.15
C LEU A 161 -0.90 1.08 -14.99
N SER A 162 -1.91 0.92 -15.84
CA SER A 162 -2.54 2.01 -16.58
C SER A 162 -4.01 2.13 -16.20
N ILE A 163 -4.48 3.36 -16.01
CA ILE A 163 -5.89 3.70 -15.84
C ILE A 163 -6.26 4.63 -16.98
N LYS A 164 -7.05 4.13 -17.93
CA LYS A 164 -7.39 4.79 -19.19
C LYS A 164 -8.87 5.12 -19.25
N ASP A 165 -9.27 6.00 -20.17
CA ASP A 165 -10.66 6.36 -20.50
C ASP A 165 -11.49 7.00 -19.36
N GLY A 166 -10.87 7.40 -18.25
CA GLY A 166 -11.56 8.07 -17.16
C GLY A 166 -12.10 9.44 -17.57
N SER A 167 -13.40 9.67 -17.34
CA SER A 167 -14.02 10.98 -17.50
C SER A 167 -13.96 11.75 -16.18
N LEU A 168 -13.64 13.05 -16.23
CA LEU A 168 -13.61 13.92 -15.07
C LEU A 168 -14.96 14.63 -14.92
N LEU A 169 -15.66 14.36 -13.82
CA LEU A 169 -16.96 14.93 -13.50
C LEU A 169 -16.82 15.94 -12.38
N ILE A 170 -17.44 17.12 -12.50
CA ILE A 170 -17.45 18.10 -11.39
C ILE A 170 -18.15 17.47 -10.17
N SER A 171 -17.48 17.46 -9.01
CA SER A 171 -18.09 16.99 -7.77
C SER A 171 -19.18 17.96 -7.28
N THR A 172 -20.12 17.48 -6.45
CA THR A 172 -21.14 18.35 -5.83
C THR A 172 -20.51 19.52 -5.06
N LYS A 173 -19.49 19.25 -4.23
CA LYS A 173 -18.79 20.27 -3.44
C LYS A 173 -18.09 21.31 -4.32
N PHE A 174 -17.54 20.87 -5.45
CA PHE A 174 -16.86 21.79 -6.35
C PHE A 174 -17.85 22.64 -7.15
N ALA A 175 -18.96 22.07 -7.60
CA ALA A 175 -20.06 22.81 -8.21
C ALA A 175 -20.60 23.91 -7.28
N GLU A 176 -20.76 23.61 -5.99
CA GLU A 176 -21.12 24.58 -4.94
C GLU A 176 -20.09 25.70 -4.79
N ALA A 177 -18.80 25.35 -4.69
CA ALA A 177 -17.70 26.32 -4.57
C ALA A 177 -17.57 27.22 -5.81
N LEU A 178 -18.01 26.74 -6.97
CA LEU A 178 -18.08 27.49 -8.22
C LEU A 178 -19.36 28.34 -8.34
N GLY A 179 -20.32 28.22 -7.41
CA GLY A 179 -21.63 28.88 -7.48
C GLY A 179 -22.53 28.33 -8.58
N ARG A 180 -22.28 27.10 -9.06
CA ARG A 180 -22.92 26.47 -10.23
C ARG A 180 -23.39 25.05 -9.90
N THR A 181 -24.23 24.90 -8.88
CA THR A 181 -24.68 23.60 -8.36
C THR A 181 -25.33 22.69 -9.40
N SER A 182 -25.97 23.26 -10.44
CA SER A 182 -26.57 22.51 -11.55
C SER A 182 -25.56 21.78 -12.43
N GLU A 183 -24.27 22.11 -12.34
CA GLU A 183 -23.20 21.47 -13.11
C GLU A 183 -22.57 20.27 -12.39
N ALA A 184 -23.01 19.93 -11.18
CA ALA A 184 -22.56 18.71 -10.50
C ALA A 184 -22.81 17.47 -11.37
N GLY A 185 -21.79 16.62 -11.49
CA GLY A 185 -21.82 15.44 -12.36
C GLY A 185 -21.59 15.72 -13.85
N SER A 186 -21.42 16.98 -14.26
CA SER A 186 -21.10 17.28 -15.66
C SER A 186 -19.65 16.91 -16.00
N VAL A 187 -19.46 16.33 -17.18
CA VAL A 187 -18.13 15.97 -17.70
C VAL A 187 -17.40 17.22 -18.19
N VAL A 188 -16.22 17.47 -17.61
CA VAL A 188 -15.35 18.60 -17.94
C VAL A 188 -14.01 18.20 -18.54
N GLY A 189 -13.74 16.90 -18.66
CA GLY A 189 -12.45 16.45 -19.14
C GLY A 189 -12.26 14.95 -19.08
N LYS A 190 -11.01 14.55 -19.29
CA LYS A 190 -10.54 13.16 -19.18
C LYS A 190 -9.28 13.08 -18.33
N ILE A 191 -9.05 11.91 -17.76
CA ILE A 191 -7.85 11.59 -17.00
C ILE A 191 -7.22 10.29 -17.53
N SER A 192 -5.89 10.28 -17.59
CA SER A 192 -5.09 9.09 -17.85
C SER A 192 -3.98 8.99 -16.83
N ILE A 193 -3.74 7.78 -16.34
CA ILE A 193 -2.74 7.47 -15.31
C ILE A 193 -1.89 6.32 -15.83
N GLY A 194 -0.57 6.48 -15.76
CA GLY A 194 0.39 5.42 -16.06
C GLY A 194 1.45 5.36 -14.98
N THR A 195 1.56 4.23 -14.30
CA THR A 195 2.43 4.06 -13.13
C THR A 195 3.22 2.76 -13.18
N SER A 196 4.51 2.84 -12.89
CA SER A 196 5.31 1.67 -12.55
C SER A 196 4.94 1.22 -11.13
N MET A 197 4.75 -0.08 -10.96
CA MET A 197 4.35 -0.70 -9.70
C MET A 197 5.55 -1.43 -9.10
N GLN A 198 5.58 -1.53 -7.78
CA GLN A 198 6.56 -2.35 -7.06
C GLN A 198 5.86 -3.18 -5.98
N PRO A 199 6.27 -4.43 -5.75
CA PRO A 199 5.71 -5.25 -4.69
C PRO A 199 6.11 -4.68 -3.33
N VAL A 200 5.19 -4.75 -2.38
CA VAL A 200 5.45 -4.50 -0.96
C VAL A 200 5.20 -5.74 -0.11
N GLU A 201 4.47 -6.71 -0.65
CA GLU A 201 4.19 -7.99 -0.03
C GLU A 201 4.05 -9.04 -1.13
N ILE A 202 4.78 -10.14 -1.01
CA ILE A 202 4.74 -11.29 -1.92
C ILE A 202 4.39 -12.52 -1.08
N ALA A 203 3.23 -13.11 -1.36
CA ALA A 203 2.68 -14.24 -0.63
C ALA A 203 2.61 -15.49 -1.53
N THR A 204 3.11 -16.62 -1.03
CA THR A 204 2.91 -17.92 -1.69
C THR A 204 1.66 -18.57 -1.13
N VAL A 205 0.70 -18.91 -2.00
CA VAL A 205 -0.56 -19.57 -1.64
C VAL A 205 -0.57 -20.96 -2.24
N VAL A 206 -0.87 -21.99 -1.44
CA VAL A 206 -0.99 -23.38 -1.88
C VAL A 206 -2.35 -23.92 -1.44
N ASN A 207 -3.15 -24.38 -2.40
CA ASN A 207 -4.52 -24.86 -2.18
C ASN A 207 -5.37 -23.87 -1.38
N GLY A 208 -5.25 -22.57 -1.70
CA GLY A 208 -5.98 -21.49 -1.03
C GLY A 208 -5.47 -21.13 0.38
N THR A 209 -4.40 -21.76 0.86
CA THR A 209 -3.80 -21.47 2.16
C THR A 209 -2.49 -20.71 1.99
N LEU A 210 -2.33 -19.62 2.73
CA LEU A 210 -1.08 -18.85 2.79
C LEU A 210 0.04 -19.71 3.39
N GLN A 211 1.16 -19.85 2.67
CA GLN A 211 2.32 -20.65 3.10
C GLN A 211 3.48 -19.78 3.57
N SER A 212 3.76 -18.68 2.86
CA SER A 212 4.85 -17.77 3.19
C SER A 212 4.53 -16.36 2.71
N VAL A 213 5.19 -15.37 3.34
CA VAL A 213 5.14 -13.95 2.98
C VAL A 213 6.56 -13.41 2.94
N THR A 214 6.85 -12.56 1.97
CA THR A 214 8.11 -11.83 1.85
C THR A 214 7.80 -10.35 1.64
N MET A 215 8.48 -9.48 2.39
CA MET A 215 8.37 -8.03 2.29
C MET A 215 9.60 -7.48 1.57
N PRO A 216 9.57 -7.30 0.24
CA PRO A 216 10.71 -6.76 -0.48
C PRO A 216 10.99 -5.30 -0.07
N PRO A 217 12.26 -4.87 -0.08
CA PRO A 217 12.59 -3.46 0.13
C PRO A 217 12.02 -2.61 -1.01
N LEU A 218 11.57 -1.40 -0.69
CA LEU A 218 11.13 -0.44 -1.71
C LEU A 218 12.32 -0.06 -2.58
N GLN A 219 12.14 -0.12 -3.89
CA GLN A 219 13.14 0.36 -4.83
C GLN A 219 13.18 1.89 -4.72
N GLY A 220 14.29 2.42 -4.18
CA GLY A 220 14.50 3.87 -4.15
C GLY A 220 14.42 4.44 -5.56
N ALA A 221 14.01 5.72 -5.70
CA ALA A 221 13.87 6.42 -6.97
C ALA A 221 15.19 6.59 -7.79
N ALA A 222 16.26 5.91 -7.39
CA ALA A 222 17.57 5.92 -8.02
C ALA A 222 17.96 4.51 -8.51
N SER A 223 17.32 4.02 -9.58
CA SER A 223 17.92 3.17 -10.63
C SER A 223 16.86 2.58 -11.56
N ALA A 224 16.31 3.40 -12.45
CA ALA A 224 15.77 2.88 -13.71
C ALA A 224 16.95 2.57 -14.64
N GLY A 225 17.55 1.39 -14.49
CA GLY A 225 18.64 0.95 -15.34
C GLY A 225 19.42 -0.23 -14.77
N GLU A 226 19.36 -1.34 -15.50
CA GLU A 226 20.22 -2.53 -15.41
C GLU A 226 19.85 -3.61 -14.38
N GLN A 227 19.88 -4.84 -14.93
CA GLN A 227 19.86 -6.17 -14.32
C GLN A 227 19.85 -6.24 -12.80
N ALA A 228 18.99 -7.11 -12.26
CA ALA A 228 19.02 -7.66 -10.91
C ALA A 228 20.46 -7.94 -10.44
N ALA A 229 21.09 -6.92 -9.85
CA ALA A 229 22.32 -7.04 -9.13
C ALA A 229 21.97 -7.77 -7.84
N GLN A 230 22.85 -8.70 -7.44
CA GLN A 230 22.89 -9.26 -6.10
C GLN A 230 22.51 -8.19 -5.06
N PRO A 231 21.73 -8.54 -4.00
CA PRO A 231 21.29 -7.57 -3.02
C PRO A 231 22.50 -6.76 -2.57
N SER A 232 22.54 -5.49 -2.97
CA SER A 232 23.56 -4.57 -2.49
C SER A 232 23.40 -4.55 -0.97
N VAL A 233 24.52 -4.63 -0.26
CA VAL A 233 24.54 -4.63 1.21
C VAL A 233 23.90 -3.33 1.68
N GLY A 234 22.67 -3.37 2.20
CA GLY A 234 21.89 -2.16 2.38
C GLY A 234 21.47 -1.49 1.05
N THR A 235 20.46 -0.64 1.08
CA THR A 235 19.90 0.01 -0.12
C THR A 235 19.81 1.53 0.02
N VAL A 236 20.06 2.04 1.22
CA VAL A 236 19.92 3.47 1.56
C VAL A 236 21.30 4.11 1.79
N PRO A 237 21.63 5.24 1.16
CA PRO A 237 22.87 5.97 1.45
C PRO A 237 22.97 6.38 2.93
N GLY A 238 24.12 6.11 3.57
CA GLY A 238 24.33 6.39 4.99
C GLY A 238 23.85 5.24 5.91
N PRO A 239 23.82 5.44 7.24
CA PRO A 239 23.21 4.47 8.16
C PRO A 239 21.68 4.60 8.15
N ASP A 240 20.97 3.47 8.17
CA ASP A 240 19.50 3.43 8.19
C ASP A 240 19.01 2.26 9.04
N VAL A 241 18.45 2.55 10.22
CA VAL A 241 17.97 1.52 11.14
C VAL A 241 16.45 1.37 11.07
N ILE A 242 16.03 0.13 10.92
CA ILE A 242 14.64 -0.27 11.02
C ILE A 242 14.47 -1.32 12.12
N VAL A 243 13.26 -1.46 12.63
CA VAL A 243 12.83 -2.67 13.33
C VAL A 243 12.36 -3.65 12.28
N GLY A 244 13.18 -4.66 11.98
CA GLY A 244 12.92 -5.63 10.92
C GLY A 244 11.99 -6.77 11.33
N ASP A 245 11.99 -7.14 12.62
CA ASP A 245 11.10 -8.17 13.14
C ASP A 245 10.79 -7.94 14.63
N LEU A 246 9.65 -8.48 15.08
CA LEU A 246 9.19 -8.52 16.46
C LEU A 246 8.95 -9.99 16.88
N PRO A 247 10.00 -10.79 17.09
CA PRO A 247 9.91 -12.26 17.10
C PRO A 247 9.15 -12.84 18.30
N SER A 248 8.92 -12.06 19.36
CA SER A 248 8.29 -12.56 20.58
C SER A 248 7.61 -11.46 21.37
N VAL A 249 6.53 -11.80 22.07
CA VAL A 249 5.91 -10.95 23.09
C VAL A 249 5.82 -11.74 24.38
N GLU A 250 6.31 -11.17 25.47
CA GLU A 250 6.21 -11.72 26.81
C GLU A 250 5.34 -10.85 27.69
N GLN A 251 4.59 -11.50 28.58
CA GLN A 251 3.72 -10.85 29.53
C GLN A 251 4.36 -10.89 30.93
N GLY A 252 4.65 -9.73 31.50
CA GLY A 252 5.33 -9.59 32.79
C GLY A 252 4.48 -8.80 33.80
N GLY A 253 4.09 -9.45 34.90
CA GLY A 253 3.36 -8.82 35.99
C GLY A 253 1.95 -8.32 35.62
N SER A 254 1.16 -7.99 36.63
CA SER A 254 -0.17 -7.40 36.45
C SER A 254 -0.54 -6.52 37.63
N SER A 255 -1.22 -5.41 37.37
CA SER A 255 -1.75 -4.52 38.40
C SER A 255 -3.15 -4.04 37.99
N GLY A 256 -4.18 -4.55 38.65
CA GLY A 256 -5.57 -4.29 38.27
C GLY A 256 -5.86 -4.74 36.84
N SER A 257 -6.27 -3.80 35.99
CA SER A 257 -6.53 -4.02 34.55
C SER A 257 -5.30 -3.81 33.66
N PHE A 258 -4.13 -3.55 34.24
CA PHE A 258 -2.89 -3.36 33.50
C PHE A 258 -2.02 -4.61 33.53
N VAL A 259 -1.31 -4.82 32.44
CA VAL A 259 -0.37 -5.90 32.26
C VAL A 259 0.91 -5.34 31.66
N GLY A 260 2.07 -5.80 32.12
CA GLY A 260 3.34 -5.46 31.49
C GLY A 260 3.54 -6.35 30.26
N LEU A 261 3.98 -5.74 29.16
CA LEU A 261 4.35 -6.44 27.94
C LEU A 261 5.78 -6.06 27.59
N GLY A 262 6.61 -7.08 27.31
CA GLY A 262 7.93 -6.93 26.72
C GLY A 262 7.92 -7.52 25.32
N VAL A 263 8.49 -6.81 24.35
CA VAL A 263 8.57 -7.28 22.95
C VAL A 263 10.03 -7.55 22.60
N GLY A 264 10.30 -8.68 21.94
CA GLY A 264 11.59 -8.95 21.32
C GLY A 264 11.71 -8.13 20.03
N THR A 265 12.90 -7.65 19.71
CA THR A 265 13.10 -6.76 18.56
C THR A 265 14.33 -7.18 17.78
N THR A 266 14.22 -7.26 16.48
CA THR A 266 15.36 -7.38 15.56
C THR A 266 15.59 -6.03 14.90
N SER A 267 16.67 -5.34 15.26
CA SER A 267 17.07 -4.10 14.58
C SER A 267 17.90 -4.45 13.37
N CYS A 268 17.72 -3.75 12.25
CA CYS A 268 18.46 -4.02 11.02
C CYS A 268 18.97 -2.72 10.39
N ASN A 269 20.22 -2.73 9.93
CA ASN A 269 20.79 -1.62 9.19
C ASN A 269 20.58 -1.84 7.68
N ASN A 270 19.54 -1.22 7.11
CA ASN A 270 19.29 -1.16 5.67
C ASN A 270 20.20 -0.13 4.96
N GLY A 271 21.06 0.56 5.70
CA GLY A 271 21.98 1.56 5.19
C GLY A 271 23.26 0.94 4.63
N GLN A 272 23.93 1.73 3.78
CA GLN A 272 25.23 1.43 3.19
C GLN A 272 26.42 1.80 4.10
N ALA A 273 26.17 2.45 5.24
CA ALA A 273 27.20 2.81 6.21
C ALA A 273 26.93 2.13 7.58
N PRO A 274 27.99 1.79 8.34
CA PRO A 274 27.84 1.31 9.72
C PRO A 274 27.09 2.33 10.58
N LEU A 275 26.18 1.84 11.41
CA LEU A 275 25.46 2.64 12.39
C LEU A 275 26.10 2.48 13.77
N HIS A 276 26.32 3.58 14.49
CA HIS A 276 26.88 3.53 15.83
C HIS A 276 26.01 2.71 16.79
N TRP A 277 26.64 1.79 17.51
CA TRP A 277 26.00 0.85 18.42
C TRP A 277 26.78 0.78 19.73
N PHE A 278 27.24 1.94 20.21
CA PHE A 278 28.11 2.02 21.37
C PHE A 278 27.38 1.65 22.65
N SER A 279 28.09 1.05 23.60
CA SER A 279 27.53 0.81 24.93
C SER A 279 27.53 2.09 25.77
N LEU A 280 26.66 2.12 26.78
CA LEU A 280 26.83 3.06 27.89
C LEU A 280 28.26 2.98 28.45
N PRO A 281 28.84 4.11 28.90
CA PRO A 281 28.21 5.41 29.11
C PRO A 281 28.27 6.37 27.91
N ASN A 282 28.70 5.93 26.72
CA ASN A 282 28.69 6.79 25.53
C ASN A 282 27.25 7.25 25.26
N ASN A 283 27.01 8.53 24.97
CA ASN A 283 25.66 9.05 24.71
C ASN A 283 25.21 8.85 23.24
N ASP A 284 26.13 8.47 22.36
CA ASP A 284 25.85 8.10 20.97
C ASP A 284 25.53 6.60 20.88
N HIS A 285 24.37 6.20 21.42
CA HIS A 285 23.90 4.82 21.40
C HIS A 285 22.41 4.74 21.07
N PRO A 286 21.96 3.65 20.43
CA PRO A 286 20.54 3.46 20.15
C PRO A 286 19.72 3.23 21.41
N VAL A 287 18.51 3.77 21.40
CA VAL A 287 17.47 3.46 22.38
C VAL A 287 16.22 2.94 21.67
N ILE A 288 15.62 1.91 22.25
CA ILE A 288 14.47 1.22 21.67
C ILE A 288 13.27 1.41 22.61
N PRO A 289 12.33 2.32 22.29
CA PRO A 289 11.03 2.42 22.97
C PRO A 289 10.02 1.42 22.41
N GLN A 290 9.09 0.98 23.25
CA GLN A 290 7.92 0.20 22.87
C GLN A 290 6.66 1.01 23.21
N ASN A 291 5.88 1.36 22.19
CA ASN A 291 4.61 2.06 22.34
C ASN A 291 3.51 1.20 21.73
N LEU A 292 2.39 1.07 22.45
CA LEU A 292 1.26 0.28 22.01
C LEU A 292 0.11 1.21 21.64
N TYR A 293 -0.40 1.05 20.43
CA TYR A 293 -1.52 1.82 19.89
C TYR A 293 -2.65 0.91 19.46
N ARG A 294 -3.86 1.46 19.40
CA ARG A 294 -5.07 0.76 18.98
C ARG A 294 -5.97 1.70 18.19
N MET A 295 -6.56 1.18 17.11
CA MET A 295 -7.72 1.80 16.46
C MET A 295 -9.00 1.42 17.23
N SER A 296 -9.86 2.40 17.53
CA SER A 296 -11.07 2.28 18.35
C SER A 296 -12.19 3.21 17.86
N GLY A 297 -13.42 3.05 18.35
CA GLY A 297 -14.57 3.93 18.01
C GLY A 297 -15.34 3.49 16.77
N GLY A 298 -16.55 4.03 16.58
CA GLY A 298 -17.45 3.56 15.52
C GLY A 298 -17.94 2.11 15.71
N THR A 299 -18.56 1.53 14.68
CA THR A 299 -19.02 0.13 14.68
C THR A 299 -17.92 -0.88 14.34
N ASP A 300 -16.78 -0.41 13.82
CA ASP A 300 -15.69 -1.21 13.25
C ASP A 300 -14.30 -0.85 13.80
N ASN A 301 -14.22 -0.01 14.84
CA ASN A 301 -12.97 0.42 15.48
C ASN A 301 -12.03 1.24 14.59
N LEU A 302 -12.52 1.96 13.57
CA LEU A 302 -11.64 2.71 12.64
C LEU A 302 -11.59 4.22 12.87
N GLU A 303 -12.33 4.77 13.83
CA GLU A 303 -12.50 6.23 13.96
C GLU A 303 -11.40 6.92 14.77
N ARG A 304 -10.73 6.21 15.69
CA ARG A 304 -9.83 6.82 16.68
C ARG A 304 -8.57 5.99 16.91
N PHE A 305 -7.42 6.58 16.60
CA PHE A 305 -6.11 6.05 16.94
C PHE A 305 -5.70 6.50 18.35
N GLU A 306 -5.52 5.55 19.27
CA GLU A 306 -5.20 5.80 20.68
C GLU A 306 -3.88 5.15 21.08
N GLN A 307 -3.06 5.86 21.85
CA GLN A 307 -1.96 5.23 22.58
C GLN A 307 -2.50 4.60 23.87
N ILE A 308 -2.30 3.30 24.03
CA ILE A 308 -2.83 2.52 25.17
C ILE A 308 -1.73 1.94 26.06
N GLY A 309 -0.46 2.09 25.68
CA GLY A 309 0.69 1.67 26.46
C GLY A 309 1.98 2.32 25.99
N GLN A 310 2.92 2.44 26.93
CA GLN A 310 4.26 2.98 26.70
C GLN A 310 5.24 2.27 27.63
N SER A 311 6.41 1.92 27.11
CA SER A 311 7.54 1.41 27.87
C SER A 311 8.55 2.54 28.19
N TRP A 312 9.48 2.22 29.09
CA TRP A 312 10.76 2.92 29.16
C TRP A 312 11.69 2.48 28.02
N LEU A 313 12.81 3.18 27.87
CA LEU A 313 13.79 2.93 26.82
C LEU A 313 14.69 1.75 27.17
N LYS A 314 14.86 0.82 26.23
CA LYS A 314 15.98 -0.14 26.26
C LYS A 314 17.21 0.52 25.64
N HIS A 315 18.34 0.45 26.34
CA HIS A 315 19.64 0.89 25.82
C HIS A 315 20.30 -0.28 25.08
N ALA A 316 20.58 -0.10 23.79
CA ALA A 316 21.42 -1.04 23.05
C ALA A 316 22.87 -0.95 23.55
N PHE A 317 23.62 -2.05 23.44
CA PHE A 317 24.98 -2.10 23.98
C PHE A 317 25.98 -2.92 23.16
N PHE A 318 25.50 -3.80 22.27
CA PHE A 318 26.36 -4.65 21.45
C PHE A 318 25.59 -5.12 20.21
N ALA A 319 26.16 -4.95 19.02
CA ALA A 319 25.59 -5.45 17.76
C ALA A 319 26.09 -6.87 17.45
N LEU A 320 25.18 -7.84 17.32
CA LEU A 320 25.53 -9.24 17.05
C LEU A 320 25.93 -9.54 15.59
N GLU A 321 25.60 -8.66 14.64
CA GLU A 321 25.87 -8.80 13.20
C GLU A 321 25.21 -10.02 12.53
N GLY A 322 23.93 -10.24 12.81
CA GLY A 322 23.11 -11.23 12.10
C GLY A 322 22.76 -10.81 10.67
N ASN A 323 22.06 -11.70 9.95
CA ASN A 323 21.46 -11.40 8.64
C ASN A 323 19.96 -11.72 8.65
N ASP A 324 19.30 -11.47 9.78
CA ASP A 324 17.90 -11.86 10.01
C ASP A 324 16.94 -11.11 9.06
N CYS A 325 17.30 -9.89 8.64
CA CYS A 325 16.57 -9.12 7.64
C CYS A 325 16.91 -9.48 6.18
N GLY A 326 17.88 -10.35 5.93
CA GLY A 326 18.22 -10.80 4.58
C GLY A 326 18.86 -9.74 3.67
N PHE A 327 19.44 -8.67 4.22
CA PHE A 327 20.06 -7.58 3.44
C PHE A 327 21.49 -7.89 2.97
N GLY A 328 22.02 -9.07 3.26
CA GLY A 328 23.35 -9.48 2.83
C GLY A 328 24.46 -8.92 3.73
N CYS A 329 24.26 -9.01 5.05
CA CYS A 329 25.17 -8.53 6.10
C CYS A 329 26.66 -8.56 5.70
N SER A 330 27.30 -7.38 5.77
CA SER A 330 28.72 -7.21 5.49
C SER A 330 29.41 -6.50 6.64
N THR A 331 30.38 -7.18 7.24
CA THR A 331 31.23 -6.63 8.30
C THR A 331 32.50 -5.96 7.75
N SER A 332 32.63 -5.87 6.42
CA SER A 332 33.79 -5.23 5.78
C SER A 332 33.80 -3.72 6.07
N GLY A 333 34.93 -3.21 6.57
CA GLY A 333 35.07 -1.80 6.91
C GLY A 333 34.23 -1.35 8.11
N CYS A 334 33.75 -2.29 8.92
CA CYS A 334 32.90 -2.04 10.07
C CYS A 334 33.54 -2.58 11.36
N THR A 335 33.49 -1.81 12.45
CA THR A 335 33.92 -2.30 13.77
C THR A 335 32.74 -2.99 14.44
N THR A 336 32.64 -4.31 14.27
CA THR A 336 31.56 -5.17 14.79
C THR A 336 31.35 -5.01 16.28
N GLY A 337 30.10 -5.13 16.74
CA GLY A 337 29.75 -5.02 18.15
C GLY A 337 29.62 -3.58 18.65
N SER A 338 30.47 -2.66 18.18
CA SER A 338 30.36 -1.21 18.46
C SER A 338 29.63 -0.44 17.35
N ASN A 339 29.38 -1.07 16.21
CA ASN A 339 28.52 -0.55 15.15
C ASN A 339 27.65 -1.69 14.65
N LEU A 340 26.41 -1.41 14.28
CA LEU A 340 25.61 -2.33 13.48
C LEU A 340 26.00 -2.16 12.02
N CYS A 341 26.64 -3.19 11.45
CA CYS A 341 27.22 -3.10 10.13
C CYS A 341 26.16 -3.05 9.02
N SER A 342 26.58 -2.61 7.84
CA SER A 342 25.68 -2.48 6.68
C SER A 342 25.06 -3.85 6.34
N GLY A 343 23.73 -3.86 6.17
CA GLY A 343 22.95 -5.06 5.90
C GLY A 343 22.82 -6.04 7.06
N CYS A 344 23.37 -5.73 8.24
CA CYS A 344 23.38 -6.64 9.38
C CYS A 344 22.22 -6.36 10.36
N SER A 345 21.94 -7.34 11.23
CA SER A 345 20.89 -7.31 12.24
C SER A 345 21.41 -7.50 13.67
N ASP A 346 20.67 -6.96 14.64
CA ASP A 346 20.89 -7.14 16.08
C ASP A 346 19.58 -7.57 16.76
N PRO A 347 19.43 -8.86 17.13
CA PRO A 347 18.25 -9.35 17.82
C PRO A 347 18.35 -9.19 19.35
N TYR A 348 17.24 -8.75 19.95
CA TYR A 348 17.02 -8.77 21.40
C TYR A 348 15.78 -9.60 21.73
N SER A 349 15.88 -10.46 22.76
CA SER A 349 14.73 -11.15 23.33
C SER A 349 13.77 -10.18 24.00
N ALA A 350 12.52 -10.62 24.15
CA ALA A 350 11.53 -9.92 24.98
C ALA A 350 12.03 -9.81 26.43
N SER A 351 11.82 -8.63 27.03
CA SER A 351 12.19 -8.31 28.42
C SER A 351 11.45 -7.06 28.87
#